data_AF-X0C009-F1
#
_entry.id   AF-X0C009-F1
#
_cell.length_a   1.000
_cell.length_b   1.000
_cell.length_c   1.000
_cell.angle_alpha   90.00
_cell.angle_beta   90.00
_cell.angle_gamma   90.00
#
_symmetry.space_group_name_H-M   'P 1'
#
loop_
_entity.id
_entity.type
_entity.pdbx_description
1 polymer ?
#
loop_
_entity_poly.entity_id
_entity_poly.type
_entity_poly.pdbx_seq_one_letter_code
_entity_poly.pdbx_strand_id
1 'polypeptide(L)'
;MRYSVFFIGVMAAVVNADRHRLCACQVASDGVIDDAKTQEVVMNSKGQLIYSNYFWKRSDGAHFGGRYFHVLEGTNKWGGNSASDDGWIGGDEANGKCLDAGAADTTCFNARDWKRCGEGADGCFNSYGSTDGNGNIV
;
A
#
# COMPACT_ATOMS: atom_id res chain seq x y z
N MET A 1 52.79 -5.58 24.76
CA MET A 1 51.36 -5.95 24.65
C MET A 1 50.79 -5.19 23.46
N ARG A 2 50.43 -5.87 22.37
CA ARG A 2 49.83 -5.27 21.17
C ARG A 2 48.34 -5.60 21.18
N TYR A 3 47.49 -4.58 21.24
CA TYR A 3 46.04 -4.75 21.16
C TYR A 3 45.64 -4.78 19.68
N SER A 4 45.14 -5.92 19.22
CA SER A 4 44.47 -6.03 17.92
C SER A 4 43.03 -5.57 18.07
N VAL A 5 42.70 -4.40 17.52
CA VAL A 5 41.31 -3.92 17.41
C VAL A 5 40.69 -4.58 16.19
N PHE A 6 39.77 -5.52 16.43
CA PHE A 6 38.94 -6.11 15.38
C PHE A 6 37.81 -5.12 15.06
N PHE A 7 37.93 -4.40 13.94
CA PHE A 7 36.82 -3.63 13.38
C PHE A 7 35.81 -4.61 12.78
N ILE A 8 34.70 -4.86 13.48
CA ILE A 8 33.53 -5.55 12.92
C ILE A 8 32.76 -4.51 12.11
N GLY A 9 33.01 -4.50 10.80
CA GLY A 9 32.22 -3.72 9.85
C GLY A 9 30.81 -4.32 9.76
N VAL A 10 29.81 -3.61 10.30
CA VAL A 10 28.40 -3.93 10.09
C VAL A 10 28.08 -3.57 8.63
N MET A 11 28.01 -4.58 7.76
CA MET A 11 27.43 -4.44 6.43
C MET A 11 25.93 -4.16 6.62
N ALA A 12 25.55 -2.88 6.55
CA ALA A 12 24.15 -2.52 6.38
C ALA A 12 23.72 -2.99 4.99
N ALA A 13 23.02 -4.12 4.93
CA ALA A 13 22.34 -4.53 3.72
C ALA A 13 21.31 -3.43 3.40
N VAL A 14 21.56 -2.64 2.37
CA VAL A 14 20.55 -1.80 1.76
C VAL A 14 19.54 -2.74 1.09
N VAL A 15 18.55 -3.18 1.87
CA VAL A 15 17.32 -3.77 1.35
C VAL A 15 16.66 -2.68 0.51
N ASN A 16 16.99 -2.67 -0.78
CA ASN A 16 16.28 -1.87 -1.76
C ASN A 16 14.95 -2.58 -2.02
N ALA A 17 14.04 -2.46 -1.06
CA ALA A 17 12.69 -2.95 -1.24
C ALA A 17 12.08 -2.16 -2.41
N ASP A 18 11.69 -2.86 -3.47
CA ASP A 18 11.02 -2.23 -4.60
C ASP A 18 9.84 -1.42 -4.07
N ARG A 19 9.80 -0.14 -4.43
CA ARG A 19 8.77 0.79 -4.00
C ARG A 19 7.63 0.80 -5.00
N HIS A 20 6.42 0.64 -4.49
CA HIS A 20 5.20 0.57 -5.27
C HIS A 20 4.22 1.66 -4.88
N ARG A 21 3.41 2.09 -5.85
CA ARG A 21 2.29 3.02 -5.65
C ARG A 21 0.99 2.30 -5.38
N LEU A 22 0.79 1.11 -5.96
CA LEU A 22 -0.45 0.34 -5.86
C LEU A 22 -0.15 -1.08 -5.40
N CYS A 23 -0.88 -1.56 -4.40
CA CYS A 23 -0.81 -2.92 -3.91
C CYS A 23 -2.21 -3.49 -3.60
N ALA A 24 -2.34 -4.80 -3.65
CA ALA A 24 -3.56 -5.51 -3.33
C ALA A 24 -3.24 -6.91 -2.79
N CYS A 25 -4.11 -7.41 -1.91
CA CYS A 25 -3.99 -8.76 -1.39
C CYS A 25 -4.52 -9.78 -2.40
N GLN A 26 -4.03 -11.01 -2.35
CA GLN A 26 -4.47 -12.09 -3.24
C GLN A 26 -5.01 -13.30 -2.46
N VAL A 27 -6.01 -13.98 -3.04
CA VAL A 27 -6.60 -15.20 -2.47
C VAL A 27 -5.64 -16.41 -2.53
N ALA A 28 -4.65 -16.33 -3.43
CA ALA A 28 -3.55 -17.28 -3.62
C ALA A 28 -2.40 -16.53 -4.30
N SER A 29 -1.16 -17.03 -4.18
CA SER A 29 -0.04 -16.52 -4.98
C SER A 29 -0.35 -16.59 -6.47
N ASP A 30 -0.05 -15.50 -7.18
CA ASP A 30 -0.41 -15.29 -8.58
C ASP A 30 -1.93 -15.47 -8.89
N GLY A 31 -2.76 -15.25 -7.87
CA GLY A 31 -4.20 -15.44 -7.92
C GLY A 31 -5.01 -14.16 -8.13
N VAL A 32 -6.33 -14.31 -8.00
CA VAL A 32 -7.29 -13.20 -8.06
C VAL A 32 -7.08 -12.26 -6.85
N ILE A 33 -7.33 -10.97 -7.06
CA ILE A 33 -7.34 -9.99 -5.98
C ILE A 33 -8.40 -10.35 -4.92
N ASP A 34 -7.98 -10.35 -3.67
CA ASP A 34 -8.85 -10.47 -2.50
C ASP A 34 -9.28 -9.05 -2.06
N ASP A 35 -10.41 -8.60 -2.61
CA ASP A 35 -10.96 -7.27 -2.30
C ASP A 35 -11.27 -7.11 -0.81
N ALA A 36 -11.79 -8.16 -0.16
CA ALA A 36 -12.16 -8.07 1.26
C ALA A 36 -10.93 -7.85 2.14
N LYS A 37 -9.85 -8.60 1.89
CA LYS A 37 -8.59 -8.43 2.64
C LYS A 37 -7.86 -7.16 2.28
N THR A 38 -7.93 -6.73 1.03
CA THR A 38 -7.38 -5.43 0.60
C THR A 38 -8.07 -4.27 1.32
N GLN A 39 -9.40 -4.31 1.46
CA GLN A 39 -10.15 -3.31 2.22
C GLN A 39 -9.86 -3.40 3.73
N GLU A 40 -9.75 -4.60 4.29
CA GLU A 40 -9.41 -4.79 5.71
C GLU A 40 -8.05 -4.17 6.05
N VAL A 41 -7.03 -4.36 5.21
CA VAL A 41 -5.71 -3.70 5.33
C VAL A 41 -5.86 -2.17 5.35
N VAL A 42 -6.69 -1.62 4.47
CA VAL A 42 -6.94 -0.17 4.42
C VAL A 42 -7.64 0.32 5.69
N MET A 43 -8.65 -0.40 6.17
CA MET A 43 -9.39 -0.02 7.38
C MET A 43 -8.54 -0.10 8.65
N ASN A 44 -7.52 -0.97 8.66
CA ASN A 44 -6.58 -1.08 9.77
C ASN A 44 -5.39 -0.11 9.69
N SER A 45 -5.26 0.65 8.59
CA SER A 45 -4.10 1.51 8.32
C SER A 45 -4.07 2.86 9.06
N LYS A 46 -5.11 3.18 9.84
CA LYS A 46 -5.25 4.49 10.52
C LYS A 46 -5.10 5.68 9.54
N GLY A 47 -5.67 5.53 8.35
CA GLY A 47 -5.75 6.55 7.30
C GLY A 47 -4.52 6.66 6.41
N GLN A 48 -3.51 5.82 6.62
CA GLN A 48 -2.30 5.81 5.79
C GLN A 48 -2.51 5.19 4.43
N LEU A 49 -3.45 4.23 4.30
CA LEU A 49 -3.76 3.59 3.03
C LEU A 49 -5.12 4.06 2.53
N ILE A 50 -5.25 4.15 1.22
CA ILE A 50 -6.45 4.60 0.52
C ILE A 50 -6.81 3.49 -0.47
N TYR A 51 -7.99 2.91 -0.30
CA TYR A 51 -8.56 1.98 -1.24
C TYR A 51 -9.11 2.73 -2.45
N SER A 52 -8.81 2.27 -3.66
CA SER A 52 -9.37 2.79 -4.91
C SER A 52 -10.37 1.81 -5.50
N ASN A 53 -11.59 2.28 -5.77
CA ASN A 53 -12.60 1.51 -6.51
C ASN A 53 -12.34 1.45 -8.02
N TYR A 54 -11.30 2.12 -8.53
CA TYR A 54 -10.90 1.96 -9.93
C TYR A 54 -10.44 0.53 -10.19
N PHE A 55 -11.03 -0.09 -11.21
CA PHE A 55 -10.61 -1.41 -11.64
C PHE A 55 -9.37 -1.30 -12.54
N TRP A 56 -8.21 -1.57 -11.95
CA TRP A 56 -6.93 -1.56 -12.63
C TRP A 56 -6.81 -2.78 -13.54
N LYS A 57 -6.45 -2.54 -14.80
CA LYS A 57 -6.28 -3.59 -15.81
C LYS A 57 -4.80 -3.85 -16.07
N ARG A 58 -4.49 -4.96 -16.75
CA ARG A 58 -3.13 -5.23 -17.26
C ARG A 58 -2.60 -4.11 -18.16
N SER A 59 -3.48 -3.45 -18.91
CA SER A 59 -3.11 -2.27 -19.72
C SER A 59 -2.66 -1.07 -18.89
N ASP A 60 -3.03 -1.01 -17.60
CA ASP A 60 -2.62 0.03 -16.68
C ASP A 60 -1.34 -0.34 -15.91
N GLY A 61 -0.79 -1.53 -16.14
CA GLY A 61 0.41 -2.08 -15.49
C GLY A 61 0.14 -3.09 -14.38
N ALA A 62 -1.11 -3.36 -14.03
CA ALA A 62 -1.44 -4.33 -13.00
C ALA A 62 -1.11 -5.76 -13.44
N HIS A 63 -0.49 -6.57 -12.60
CA HIS A 63 -0.26 -7.99 -12.91
C HIS A 63 -1.58 -8.77 -13.01
N PHE A 64 -2.52 -8.41 -12.13
CA PHE A 64 -3.85 -8.99 -12.03
C PHE A 64 -4.91 -7.88 -12.09
N GLY A 65 -6.02 -8.15 -12.76
CA GLY A 65 -7.12 -7.18 -12.81
C GLY A 65 -7.83 -7.11 -11.47
N GLY A 66 -8.02 -5.91 -10.92
CA GLY A 66 -8.70 -5.74 -9.65
C GLY A 66 -8.63 -4.33 -9.09
N ARG A 67 -9.05 -4.18 -7.84
CA ARG A 67 -8.95 -2.93 -7.09
C ARG A 67 -7.75 -3.00 -6.17
N TYR A 68 -7.13 -1.85 -5.96
CA TYR A 68 -5.86 -1.74 -5.28
C TYR A 68 -5.96 -0.62 -4.25
N PHE A 69 -5.15 -0.72 -3.20
CA PHE A 69 -4.87 0.41 -2.34
C PHE A 69 -3.58 1.11 -2.78
N HIS A 70 -3.49 2.38 -2.46
CA HIS A 70 -2.23 3.12 -2.48
C HIS A 70 -1.99 3.76 -1.12
N VAL A 71 -0.77 4.24 -0.92
CA VAL A 71 -0.43 4.99 0.30
C VAL A 71 -0.82 6.46 0.14
N LEU A 72 -1.15 7.10 1.24
CA LEU A 72 -1.27 8.54 1.36
C LEU A 72 0.03 9.21 0.89
N GLU A 73 -0.07 10.32 0.15
CA GLU A 73 1.11 11.13 -0.19
C GLU A 73 0.97 12.49 0.46
N GLY A 74 1.85 12.77 1.43
CA GLY A 74 1.82 13.97 2.25
C GLY A 74 1.20 13.71 3.62
N THR A 75 0.70 14.77 4.25
CA THR A 75 0.10 14.73 5.59
C THR A 75 -1.33 15.23 5.54
N ASN A 76 -2.27 14.40 6.01
CA ASN A 76 -3.66 14.80 6.16
C ASN A 76 -4.11 14.71 7.61
N LYS A 77 -5.10 15.54 7.97
CA LYS A 77 -5.65 15.67 9.32
C LYS A 77 -7.15 15.50 9.28
N TRP A 78 -7.70 14.72 10.21
CA TRP A 78 -9.13 14.44 10.30
C TRP A 78 -9.56 14.37 11.76
N GLY A 79 -10.43 15.28 12.19
CA GLY A 79 -11.07 15.20 13.52
C GLY A 79 -10.12 15.05 14.72
N GLY A 80 -8.89 15.58 14.65
CA GLY A 80 -7.86 15.44 15.69
C GLY A 80 -6.85 14.31 15.46
N ASN A 81 -7.07 13.44 14.47
CA ASN A 81 -6.10 12.45 14.00
C ASN A 81 -5.28 13.00 12.83
N SER A 82 -4.09 12.44 12.62
CA SER A 82 -3.25 12.73 11.45
C SER A 82 -2.56 11.48 10.95
N ALA A 83 -2.49 11.32 9.64
CA ALA A 83 -1.62 10.35 8.99
C ALA A 83 -0.67 11.09 8.05
N SER A 84 0.55 10.58 7.94
CA SER A 84 1.53 11.10 6.99
C SER A 84 2.30 9.95 6.39
N ASP A 85 2.59 10.06 5.10
CA ASP A 85 3.39 9.08 4.38
C ASP A 85 3.97 9.69 3.08
N ASP A 86 4.95 9.04 2.47
CA ASP A 86 5.65 9.51 1.27
C ASP A 86 4.97 9.06 -0.04
N GLY A 87 3.89 8.28 0.08
CA GLY A 87 3.10 7.77 -1.03
C GLY A 87 3.66 6.50 -1.66
N TRP A 88 4.64 5.85 -1.02
CA TRP A 88 5.24 4.61 -1.49
C TRP A 88 5.16 3.53 -0.42
N ILE A 89 4.93 2.29 -0.85
CA ILE A 89 5.02 1.12 0.03
C ILE A 89 6.04 0.14 -0.52
N GLY A 90 6.82 -0.47 0.36
CA GLY A 90 7.69 -1.59 -0.01
C GLY A 90 6.87 -2.86 -0.24
N GLY A 91 7.28 -3.68 -1.21
CA GLY A 91 6.59 -4.95 -1.50
C GLY A 91 6.45 -5.86 -0.27
N ASP A 92 7.51 -6.00 0.52
CA ASP A 92 7.51 -6.80 1.76
C ASP A 92 6.58 -6.21 2.84
N GLU A 93 6.48 -4.89 2.92
CA GLU A 93 5.58 -4.22 3.85
C GLU A 93 4.12 -4.46 3.46
N ALA A 94 3.79 -4.31 2.18
CA ALA A 94 2.47 -4.62 1.66
C ALA A 94 2.12 -6.10 1.88
N ASN A 95 3.09 -7.00 1.67
CA ASN A 95 2.89 -8.43 1.90
C ASN A 95 2.59 -8.72 3.37
N GLY A 96 3.39 -8.19 4.29
CA GLY A 96 3.17 -8.35 5.73
C GLY A 96 1.76 -7.93 6.15
N LYS A 97 1.29 -6.77 5.67
CA LYS A 97 -0.08 -6.31 5.94
C LYS A 97 -1.14 -7.28 5.40
N CYS A 98 -0.97 -7.81 4.19
CA CYS A 98 -1.90 -8.77 3.59
C CYS A 98 -1.92 -10.11 4.34
N LEU A 99 -0.75 -10.62 4.74
CA LEU A 99 -0.62 -11.84 5.54
C LEU A 99 -1.24 -11.67 6.93
N ASP A 100 -1.05 -10.51 7.58
CA ASP A 100 -1.66 -10.19 8.87
C ASP A 100 -3.19 -10.13 8.77
N ALA A 101 -3.73 -9.71 7.63
CA ALA A 101 -5.16 -9.79 7.33
C ALA A 101 -5.63 -11.21 6.98
N GLY A 102 -4.72 -12.16 6.78
CA GLY A 102 -5.03 -13.56 6.44
C GLY A 102 -5.21 -13.83 4.94
N ALA A 103 -4.73 -12.94 4.07
CA ALA A 103 -4.58 -13.24 2.65
C ALA A 103 -3.42 -14.20 2.40
N ALA A 104 -3.37 -14.81 1.22
CA ALA A 104 -2.30 -15.74 0.87
C ALA A 104 -1.04 -15.04 0.37
N ASP A 105 -1.20 -13.90 -0.32
CA ASP A 105 -0.09 -13.16 -0.94
C ASP A 105 -0.46 -11.69 -1.21
N THR A 106 0.48 -10.93 -1.77
CA THR A 106 0.31 -9.57 -2.25
C THR A 106 0.75 -9.42 -3.69
N THR A 107 0.19 -8.44 -4.39
CA THR A 107 0.68 -8.00 -5.70
C THR A 107 0.75 -6.50 -5.74
N CYS A 108 1.83 -5.97 -6.30
CA CYS A 108 2.10 -4.54 -6.36
C CYS A 108 2.59 -4.11 -7.74
N PHE A 109 2.27 -2.88 -8.13
CA PHE A 109 2.74 -2.27 -9.37
C PHE A 109 2.75 -0.73 -9.28
N ASN A 110 3.24 -0.10 -10.34
CA ASN A 110 3.29 1.36 -10.48
C ASN A 110 2.47 1.79 -11.70
N ALA A 111 1.56 2.74 -11.50
CA ALA A 111 0.80 3.38 -12.58
C ALA A 111 1.04 4.90 -12.56
N ARG A 112 0.88 5.55 -13.72
CA ARG A 112 1.02 7.01 -13.83
C ARG A 112 -0.05 7.75 -13.02
N ASP A 113 -1.31 7.35 -13.15
CA ASP A 113 -2.46 8.00 -12.51
C ASP A 113 -2.95 7.23 -11.27
N TRP A 114 -1.99 6.75 -10.45
CA TRP A 114 -2.21 5.81 -9.36
C TRP A 114 -3.22 6.24 -8.28
N LYS A 115 -3.50 7.55 -8.13
CA LYS A 115 -4.51 8.10 -7.21
C LYS A 115 -5.95 8.03 -7.73
N ARG A 116 -6.18 7.43 -8.90
CA ARG A 116 -7.52 7.39 -9.52
C ARG A 116 -8.50 6.65 -8.62
N CYS A 117 -9.65 7.25 -8.34
CA CYS A 117 -10.66 6.67 -7.45
C CYS A 117 -11.69 5.75 -8.12
N GLY A 118 -11.80 5.79 -9.45
CA GLY A 118 -12.82 5.03 -10.16
C GLY A 118 -14.15 5.76 -10.23
N GLU A 119 -15.20 5.02 -10.62
CA GLU A 119 -16.53 5.58 -10.88
C GLU A 119 -17.49 5.27 -9.71
N GLY A 120 -18.33 6.23 -9.32
CA GLY A 120 -19.31 6.08 -8.22
C GLY A 120 -19.14 7.12 -7.10
N ALA A 121 -20.09 7.15 -6.16
CA ALA A 121 -20.16 8.15 -5.08
C ALA A 121 -19.05 8.02 -4.02
N ASP A 122 -18.37 6.86 -3.93
CA ASP A 122 -17.34 6.55 -2.92
C ASP A 122 -16.06 6.02 -3.57
N GLY A 123 -15.60 6.64 -4.65
CA GLY A 123 -14.49 6.13 -5.47
C GLY A 123 -13.27 5.72 -4.63
N CYS A 124 -12.76 6.59 -3.77
CA CYS A 124 -11.70 6.23 -2.82
C CYS A 124 -12.21 6.28 -1.38
N PHE A 125 -11.62 5.46 -0.49
CA PHE A 125 -11.85 5.57 0.95
C PHE A 125 -10.64 5.10 1.75
N ASN A 126 -10.57 5.53 3.02
CA ASN A 126 -9.63 5.04 4.02
C ASN A 126 -10.36 4.71 5.33
N SER A 127 -9.62 4.38 6.38
CA SER A 127 -10.20 4.06 7.70
C SER A 127 -10.96 5.21 8.37
N TYR A 128 -10.89 6.44 7.84
CA TYR A 128 -11.58 7.62 8.37
C TYR A 128 -12.79 8.04 7.53
N GLY A 129 -12.97 7.49 6.33
CA GLY A 129 -14.12 7.74 5.45
C GLY A 129 -13.77 7.81 3.96
N SER A 130 -14.72 8.27 3.15
CA SER A 130 -14.54 8.49 1.71
C SER A 130 -13.52 9.60 1.44
N THR A 131 -12.71 9.48 0.39
CA THR A 131 -11.64 10.44 0.08
C THR A 131 -11.59 10.87 -1.38
N ASP A 132 -10.88 11.97 -1.65
CA ASP A 132 -10.59 12.49 -2.99
C ASP A 132 -9.44 11.76 -3.73
N GLY A 133 -8.90 10.67 -3.15
CA GLY A 133 -7.72 9.95 -3.67
C GLY A 133 -6.37 10.55 -3.26
N ASN A 134 -6.36 11.77 -2.71
CA ASN A 134 -5.20 12.28 -1.96
C ASN A 134 -5.33 12.00 -0.46
N GLY A 135 -6.44 11.37 -0.04
CA GLY A 135 -6.77 11.08 1.35
C GLY A 135 -7.60 12.18 2.03
N ASN A 136 -7.92 13.30 1.36
CA ASN A 136 -8.78 14.30 1.97
C ASN A 136 -10.21 13.76 2.03
N ILE A 137 -10.89 13.90 3.16
CA ILE A 137 -12.27 13.41 3.31
C ILE A 137 -13.22 14.27 2.47
N VAL A 138 -14.19 13.62 1.83
CA VAL A 138 -15.24 14.23 1.00
C VAL A 138 -16.63 14.11 1.62
#